data_AF-A0A1C4WYH0-F1
#
_entry.id   AF-A0A1C4WYH0-F1
#
_cell.length_a   1.000
_cell.length_b   1.000
_cell.length_c   1.000
_cell.angle_alpha   90.00
_cell.angle_beta   90.00
_cell.angle_gamma   90.00
#
_symmetry.space_group_name_H-M   'P 1'
#
loop_
_entity.id
_entity.type
_entity.pdbx_description
1 polymer ?
#
loop_
_entity_poly.entity_id
_entity_poly.type
_entity_poly.pdbx_seq_one_letter_code
_entity_poly.pdbx_strand_id
1 'polypeptide(L)'
;MAVAALITWLVTAVGGFVMLGLWVSRGGHRPGSGSRLAPGLVFPHFALAAVGLVVWIVYLVMDKAALAWVAFVLLLPVALLGFTMLARWIPARRSGTAESRFPVPVVIGHGLFAAATLVLVLLAALGVGGS
;
A
#
# COMPACT_ATOMS: atom_id res chain seq x y z
N MET A 1 3.08 -7.95 -18.25
CA MET A 1 3.28 -7.62 -16.80
C MET A 1 2.30 -6.58 -16.26
N ALA A 2 1.81 -5.65 -17.09
CA ALA A 2 1.05 -4.51 -16.61
C ALA A 2 -0.32 -4.84 -15.98
N VAL A 3 -1.07 -5.77 -16.57
CA VAL A 3 -2.37 -6.24 -16.02
C VAL A 3 -2.18 -7.00 -14.71
N ALA A 4 -1.15 -7.85 -14.61
CA ALA A 4 -0.83 -8.55 -13.38
C ALA A 4 -0.53 -7.57 -12.24
N ALA A 5 0.26 -6.52 -12.52
CA ALA A 5 0.53 -5.45 -11.58
C ALA A 5 -0.76 -4.74 -11.11
N LEU A 6 -1.70 -4.48 -12.03
CA LEU A 6 -3.00 -3.88 -11.67
C LEU A 6 -3.78 -4.80 -10.73
N ILE A 7 -3.89 -6.09 -11.05
CA ILE A 7 -4.62 -7.06 -10.22
C ILE A 7 -4.00 -7.14 -8.82
N THR A 8 -2.68 -7.28 -8.72
CA THR A 8 -2.00 -7.35 -7.40
C THR A 8 -2.15 -6.05 -6.62
N TRP A 9 -2.13 -4.90 -7.30
CA TRP A 9 -2.32 -3.60 -6.66
C TRP A 9 -3.75 -3.46 -6.13
N LEU A 10 -4.76 -3.89 -6.89
CA LEU A 10 -6.16 -3.88 -6.43
C LEU A 10 -6.38 -4.78 -5.20
N VAL A 11 -5.80 -5.98 -5.21
CA VAL A 11 -5.85 -6.89 -4.05
C VAL A 11 -5.15 -6.26 -2.83
N THR A 12 -3.98 -5.65 -3.05
CA THR A 12 -3.26 -4.90 -2.01
C THR A 12 -4.11 -3.76 -1.44
N ALA A 13 -4.78 -3.01 -2.31
CA ALA A 13 -5.65 -1.89 -1.94
C ALA A 13 -6.81 -2.35 -1.06
N VAL A 14 -7.49 -3.46 -1.42
CA VAL A 14 -8.55 -4.05 -0.58
C VAL A 14 -8.04 -4.34 0.83
N GLY A 15 -6.87 -5.00 0.96
CA GLY A 15 -6.25 -5.23 2.26
C GLY A 15 -5.94 -3.92 3.02
N GLY A 16 -5.47 -2.91 2.32
CA GLY A 16 -5.22 -1.56 2.86
C GLY A 16 -6.50 -0.88 3.39
N PHE A 17 -7.60 -0.94 2.62
CA PHE A 17 -8.90 -0.41 3.03
C PHE A 17 -9.46 -1.12 4.27
N VAL A 18 -9.33 -2.45 4.36
CA VAL A 18 -9.75 -3.22 5.54
C VAL A 18 -9.00 -2.75 6.78
N MET A 19 -7.66 -2.64 6.71
CA MET A 19 -6.85 -2.16 7.83
C MET A 19 -7.16 -0.71 8.20
N LEU A 20 -7.30 0.18 7.20
CA LEU A 20 -7.66 1.58 7.42
C LEU A 20 -9.03 1.69 8.10
N GLY A 21 -10.04 0.95 7.63
CA GLY A 21 -11.37 0.92 8.22
C GLY A 21 -11.37 0.42 9.66
N LEU A 22 -10.62 -0.66 9.95
CA LEU A 22 -10.45 -1.17 11.32
C LEU A 22 -9.75 -0.15 12.23
N TRP A 23 -8.73 0.52 11.73
CA TRP A 23 -7.98 1.51 12.49
C TRP A 23 -8.83 2.75 12.79
N VAL A 24 -9.56 3.27 11.79
CA VAL A 24 -10.45 4.43 11.94
C VAL A 24 -11.64 4.12 12.84
N SER A 25 -12.32 2.98 12.63
CA SER A 25 -13.50 2.58 13.42
C SER A 25 -13.17 2.40 14.91
N ARG A 26 -11.94 2.00 15.23
CA ARG A 26 -11.44 1.88 16.61
C ARG A 26 -10.80 3.15 17.15
N GLY A 27 -10.85 4.25 16.41
CA GLY A 27 -10.35 5.55 16.86
C GLY A 27 -8.83 5.68 16.87
N GLY A 28 -8.09 4.85 16.14
CA GLY A 28 -6.63 4.91 16.08
C GLY A 28 -6.09 6.27 15.59
N HIS A 29 -6.88 6.99 14.78
CA HIS A 29 -6.54 8.33 14.29
C HIS A 29 -6.73 9.45 15.32
N ARG A 30 -7.44 9.19 16.41
CA ARG A 30 -7.79 10.22 17.40
C ARG A 30 -6.59 10.53 18.30
N PRO A 31 -6.42 11.79 18.73
CA PRO A 31 -5.45 12.13 19.77
C PRO A 31 -5.67 11.26 21.03
N GLY A 32 -4.58 10.81 21.65
CA GLY A 32 -4.64 9.99 22.87
C GLY A 32 -5.05 8.52 22.66
N SER A 33 -5.20 8.04 21.41
CA SER A 33 -5.59 6.65 21.12
C SER A 33 -4.59 5.59 21.56
N GLY A 34 -3.36 5.98 21.91
CA GLY A 34 -2.23 5.08 22.15
C GLY A 34 -1.73 4.36 20.89
N SER A 35 -2.30 4.64 19.72
CA SER A 35 -1.89 4.06 18.43
C SER A 35 -0.43 4.38 18.14
N ARG A 36 0.34 3.35 17.79
CA ARG A 36 1.71 3.49 17.27
C ARG A 36 1.74 3.91 15.81
N LEU A 37 0.62 3.81 15.11
CA LEU A 37 0.45 4.28 13.74
C LEU A 37 -0.07 5.71 13.78
N ALA A 38 0.82 6.67 13.51
CA ALA A 38 0.46 8.08 13.48
C ALA A 38 -0.42 8.39 12.25
N PRO A 39 -1.45 9.24 12.39
CA PRO A 39 -2.26 9.69 11.25
C PRO A 39 -1.43 10.27 10.11
N GLY A 40 -0.41 11.07 10.46
CA GLY A 40 0.54 11.64 9.51
C GLY A 40 1.45 10.63 8.80
N LEU A 41 1.31 9.34 9.07
CA LEU A 41 2.01 8.26 8.39
C LEU A 41 1.03 7.39 7.60
N VAL A 42 -0.11 7.04 8.21
CA VAL A 42 -1.17 6.21 7.59
C VAL A 42 -1.81 6.93 6.40
N PHE A 43 -2.25 8.18 6.56
CA PHE A 43 -2.95 8.90 5.50
C PHE A 43 -2.04 9.22 4.30
N PRO A 44 -0.79 9.68 4.47
CA PRO A 44 0.11 9.85 3.34
C PRO A 44 0.43 8.55 2.61
N HIS A 45 0.64 7.44 3.31
CA HIS A 45 0.83 6.13 2.66
C HIS A 45 -0.37 5.77 1.78
N PHE A 46 -1.57 5.89 2.34
CA PHE A 46 -2.80 5.55 1.64
C PHE A 46 -3.06 6.48 0.43
N ALA A 47 -2.87 7.78 0.60
CA ALA A 47 -3.02 8.77 -0.47
C ALA A 47 -2.02 8.55 -1.61
N LEU A 48 -0.74 8.31 -1.28
CA LEU A 48 0.29 8.02 -2.28
C LEU A 48 0.00 6.71 -3.03
N ALA A 49 -0.47 5.67 -2.32
CA ALA A 49 -0.86 4.41 -2.94
C ALA A 49 -2.04 4.59 -3.91
N ALA A 50 -3.04 5.40 -3.55
CA ALA A 50 -4.17 5.71 -4.40
C ALA A 50 -3.76 6.53 -5.63
N VAL A 51 -2.95 7.59 -5.45
CA VAL A 51 -2.43 8.39 -6.56
C VAL A 51 -1.59 7.53 -7.50
N GLY A 52 -0.71 6.69 -6.97
CA GLY A 52 0.09 5.75 -7.77
C GLY A 52 -0.81 4.81 -8.59
N LEU A 53 -1.87 4.27 -8.00
CA LEU A 53 -2.81 3.39 -8.69
C LEU A 53 -3.54 4.12 -9.83
N VAL A 54 -3.97 5.37 -9.60
CA VAL A 54 -4.57 6.18 -10.67
C VAL A 54 -3.57 6.42 -11.79
N VAL A 55 -2.33 6.80 -11.48
CA VAL A 55 -1.27 6.99 -12.50
C VAL A 55 -1.03 5.69 -13.28
N TRP A 56 -1.05 4.53 -12.60
CA TRP A 56 -0.92 3.23 -13.25
C TRP A 56 -2.07 2.92 -14.21
N ILE A 57 -3.31 3.21 -13.80
CA ILE A 57 -4.49 3.04 -14.66
C ILE A 57 -4.39 3.96 -15.88
N VAL A 58 -3.97 5.22 -15.70
CA VAL A 58 -3.75 6.15 -16.82
C VAL A 58 -2.63 5.64 -17.74
N TYR A 59 -1.56 5.06 -17.20
CA TYR A 59 -0.52 4.39 -18.00
C TYR A 59 -1.14 3.30 -18.89
N LEU A 60 -2.01 2.43 -18.36
CA LEU A 60 -2.64 1.36 -19.15
C LEU A 60 -3.51 1.87 -20.31
N VAL A 61 -4.06 3.09 -20.21
CA VAL A 61 -4.90 3.69 -21.27
C VAL A 61 -4.04 4.47 -22.28
N MET A 62 -3.01 5.17 -21.82
CA MET A 62 -2.21 6.09 -22.63
C MET A 62 -0.94 5.45 -23.21
N ASP A 63 -0.51 4.31 -22.65
CA ASP A 63 0.71 3.57 -22.97
C ASP A 63 2.01 4.41 -23.00
N LYS A 64 2.08 5.43 -22.15
CA LYS A 64 3.27 6.28 -22.05
C LYS A 64 4.24 5.71 -21.02
N ALA A 65 5.42 5.27 -21.45
CA ALA A 65 6.49 4.75 -20.59
C ALA A 65 6.82 5.68 -19.40
N ALA A 66 6.78 7.00 -19.59
CA ALA A 66 6.99 7.97 -18.52
C ALA A 66 6.00 7.78 -17.35
N LEU A 67 4.74 7.42 -17.60
CA LEU A 67 3.75 7.18 -16.56
C LEU A 67 4.04 5.92 -15.75
N ALA A 68 4.55 4.86 -16.39
CA ALA A 68 4.96 3.64 -15.71
C ALA A 68 6.13 3.92 -14.74
N TRP A 69 7.12 4.70 -15.17
CA TRP A 69 8.23 5.14 -14.31
C TRP A 69 7.76 6.04 -13.16
N VAL A 70 6.84 6.98 -13.42
CA VAL A 70 6.26 7.81 -12.34
C VAL A 70 5.53 6.95 -11.32
N ALA A 71 4.70 6.00 -11.74
CA ALA A 71 4.01 5.08 -10.83
C ALA A 71 5.02 4.24 -10.01
N PHE A 72 6.08 3.74 -10.65
CA PHE A 72 7.16 3.02 -9.96
C PHE A 72 7.82 3.89 -8.88
N VAL A 73 8.22 5.12 -9.23
CA VAL A 73 8.84 6.06 -8.28
C VAL A 73 7.90 6.40 -7.13
N LEU A 74 6.60 6.55 -7.38
CA LEU A 74 5.59 6.75 -6.33
C LEU A 74 5.44 5.53 -5.41
N LEU A 75 5.64 4.31 -5.91
CA LEU A 75 5.58 3.10 -5.09
C LEU A 75 6.76 3.00 -4.09
N LEU A 76 7.91 3.62 -4.36
CA LEU A 76 9.05 3.60 -3.44
C LEU A 76 8.76 4.25 -2.07
N PRO A 77 8.25 5.50 -1.97
CA PRO A 77 7.84 6.06 -0.69
C PRO A 77 6.63 5.34 -0.09
N VAL A 78 5.71 4.82 -0.91
CA VAL A 78 4.60 3.97 -0.41
C VAL A 78 5.14 2.74 0.33
N ALA A 79 6.09 2.03 -0.28
CA ALA A 79 6.74 0.86 0.30
C ALA A 79 7.51 1.22 1.58
N LEU A 80 8.28 2.31 1.56
CA LEU A 80 9.00 2.81 2.74
C LEU A 80 8.03 3.07 3.91
N LEU A 81 6.96 3.82 3.67
CA LEU A 81 5.93 4.08 4.68
C LEU A 81 5.27 2.77 5.15
N GLY A 82 4.98 1.85 4.23
CA GLY A 82 4.44 0.52 4.53
C GLY A 82 5.32 -0.28 5.49
N PHE A 83 6.63 -0.35 5.22
CA PHE A 83 7.59 -1.01 6.10
C PHE A 83 7.72 -0.32 7.45
N THR A 84 7.70 1.02 7.50
CA THR A 84 7.69 1.73 8.79
C THR A 84 6.44 1.41 9.62
N MET A 85 5.27 1.29 9.01
CA MET A 85 4.05 0.85 9.70
C MET A 85 4.17 -0.58 10.18
N LEU A 86 4.67 -1.48 9.35
CA LEU A 86 4.86 -2.89 9.71
C LEU A 86 5.79 -3.01 10.94
N ALA A 87 6.91 -2.29 10.92
CA ALA A 87 7.85 -2.26 12.04
C ALA A 87 7.21 -1.73 13.33
N ARG A 88 6.35 -0.70 13.24
CA ARG A 88 5.62 -0.14 14.39
C ARG A 88 4.48 -1.04 14.88
N TRP A 89 3.86 -1.80 13.97
CA TRP A 89 2.75 -2.70 14.26
C TRP A 89 3.19 -3.98 14.99
N ILE A 90 4.34 -4.57 14.63
CA ILE A 90 4.85 -5.81 15.24
C ILE A 90 4.82 -5.79 16.79
N PRO A 91 5.37 -4.77 17.48
CA PRO A 91 5.28 -4.67 18.94
C PRO A 91 3.88 -4.26 19.42
N ALA A 92 3.08 -3.56 18.60
CA ALA A 92 1.72 -3.12 18.94
C ALA A 92 0.69 -4.26 18.96
N ARG A 93 1.04 -5.46 18.45
CA ARG A 93 0.10 -6.60 18.41
C ARG A 93 -0.44 -7.02 19.77
N ARG A 94 0.25 -6.68 20.86
CA ARG A 94 -0.13 -7.01 22.23
C ARG A 94 -0.55 -5.80 23.08
N SER A 95 -0.61 -4.59 22.50
CA SER A 95 -0.87 -3.36 23.27
C SER A 95 -2.35 -3.01 23.42
N GLY A 96 -3.27 -3.78 22.84
CA GLY A 96 -4.72 -3.50 22.90
C GLY A 96 -5.16 -2.26 22.11
N THR A 97 -4.26 -1.62 21.36
CA THR A 97 -4.52 -0.44 20.53
C THR A 97 -5.28 -0.80 19.24
N ALA A 98 -5.74 0.19 18.48
CA ALA A 98 -6.56 -0.03 17.28
C ALA A 98 -5.90 -1.00 16.28
N GLU A 99 -4.60 -0.82 16.02
CA GLU A 99 -3.80 -1.62 15.09
C GLU A 99 -3.49 -3.04 15.60
N SER A 100 -3.60 -3.31 16.90
CA SER A 100 -3.48 -4.67 17.46
C SER A 100 -4.56 -5.62 16.93
N ARG A 101 -5.62 -5.05 16.35
CA ARG A 101 -6.81 -5.75 15.86
C ARG A 101 -6.76 -6.01 14.35
N PHE A 102 -5.65 -5.66 13.70
CA PHE A 102 -5.43 -6.05 12.33
C PHE A 102 -5.30 -7.56 12.21
N PRO A 103 -6.08 -8.21 11.33
CA PRO A 103 -5.91 -9.63 11.06
C PRO A 103 -4.52 -9.87 10.47
N VAL A 104 -3.73 -10.72 11.12
CA VAL A 104 -2.37 -11.08 10.66
C VAL A 104 -2.34 -11.54 9.19
N PRO A 105 -3.29 -12.38 8.71
CA PRO A 105 -3.31 -12.77 7.30
C PRO A 105 -3.48 -11.59 6.34
N VAL A 106 -4.26 -10.57 6.72
CA VAL A 106 -4.48 -9.37 5.91
C VAL A 106 -3.21 -8.52 5.85
N VAL A 107 -2.50 -8.37 6.97
CA VAL A 107 -1.22 -7.62 7.01
C VAL A 107 -0.16 -8.31 6.15
N ILE A 108 -0.02 -9.64 6.28
CA ILE A 108 0.94 -10.42 5.50
C ILE A 108 0.56 -10.37 4.01
N GLY A 109 -0.71 -10.62 3.68
CA GLY A 109 -1.19 -10.57 2.30
C GLY A 109 -0.97 -9.21 1.66
N HIS A 110 -1.34 -8.13 2.35
CA HIS A 110 -1.10 -6.76 1.90
C HIS A 110 0.39 -6.51 1.61
N GLY A 111 1.29 -6.88 2.53
CA GLY A 111 2.73 -6.71 2.33
C GLY A 111 3.30 -7.53 1.17
N LEU A 112 2.89 -8.79 1.03
CA LEU A 112 3.34 -9.66 -0.06
C LEU A 112 2.85 -9.18 -1.43
N PHE A 113 1.56 -8.84 -1.55
CA PHE A 113 1.02 -8.31 -2.80
C PHE A 113 1.56 -6.92 -3.13
N ALA A 114 1.90 -6.09 -2.12
CA ALA A 114 2.58 -4.82 -2.33
C ALA A 114 3.99 -5.03 -2.91
N ALA A 115 4.77 -5.96 -2.34
CA ALA A 115 6.09 -6.31 -2.86
C ALA A 115 6.03 -6.88 -4.29
N ALA A 116 5.08 -7.76 -4.55
CA ALA A 116 4.82 -8.28 -5.89
C ALA A 116 4.45 -7.13 -6.86
N THR A 117 3.56 -6.22 -6.46
CA THR A 117 3.17 -5.07 -7.27
C THR A 117 4.38 -4.21 -7.63
N LEU A 118 5.27 -3.92 -6.67
CA LEU A 118 6.49 -3.16 -6.94
C LEU A 118 7.37 -3.82 -8.02
N VAL A 119 7.57 -5.14 -7.92
CA VAL A 119 8.34 -5.91 -8.91
C VAL A 119 7.65 -5.93 -10.26
N LEU A 120 6.33 -6.19 -10.30
CA LEU A 120 5.57 -6.25 -11.54
C LEU A 120 5.52 -4.90 -12.26
N VAL A 121 5.38 -3.80 -11.51
CA VAL A 121 5.44 -2.42 -12.03
C VAL A 121 6.83 -2.11 -12.59
N LEU A 122 7.90 -2.49 -11.89
CA LEU A 122 9.27 -2.33 -12.39
C LEU A 122 9.48 -3.11 -13.70
N LEU A 123 9.08 -4.38 -13.73
CA LEU A 123 9.21 -5.23 -14.92
C LEU A 123 8.43 -4.64 -16.10
N ALA A 124 7.22 -4.15 -15.87
CA ALA A 124 6.45 -3.45 -16.90
C ALA A 124 7.12 -2.13 -17.36
N ALA A 125 7.67 -1.32 -16.44
CA ALA A 125 8.41 -0.09 -16.80
C ALA A 125 9.69 -0.37 -17.60
N LEU A 126 10.29 -1.55 -17.42
CA LEU A 126 11.43 -2.06 -18.19
C LEU A 126 11.02 -2.70 -19.53
N GLY A 127 9.72 -2.72 -19.87
CA GLY A 127 9.20 -3.32 -21.10
C GLY A 127 9.09 -4.85 -21.08
N VAL A 128 9.24 -5.50 -19.91
CA VAL A 128 9.14 -6.95 -19.80
C VAL A 128 7.68 -7.40 -19.88
N GLY A 129 7.41 -8.36 -20.76
CA GLY A 129 6.08 -8.96 -20.95
C GLY A 129 5.04 -7.95 -21.44
N GLY A 130 5.44 -7.06 -22.36
CA GLY A 130 4.53 -6.31 -23.20
C GLY A 130 3.79 -7.24 -24.16
N SER A 131 2.52 -6.92 -24.41
CA SER A 131 1.78 -7.31 -25.60
C SER A 131 2.04 -6.29 -26.70
#